data_AF-A0A8B9YG37-F1
#
_entry.id   AF-A0A8B9YG37-F1
#
_cell.length_a   1.000
_cell.length_b   1.000
_cell.length_c   1.000
_cell.angle_alpha   90.00
_cell.angle_beta   90.00
_cell.angle_gamma   90.00
#
_symmetry.space_group_name_H-M   'P 1'
#
loop_
_entity.id
_entity.type
_entity.pdbx_description
1 polymer ?
#
loop_
_entity_poly.entity_id
_entity_poly.type
_entity_poly.pdbx_seq_one_letter_code
_entity_poly.pdbx_strand_id
1 'polypeptide(L)'
;MNQEKLAKLQAQVRIGARVQLAERRRWYIEQLQADDKKLQSSLKKLAVNNIAGIEEVNMIKDDGTVIHFNNPKVQASLSANTFAITGHAEAKPITEMLPGILSQLGADSLTSLRKLAEQFPRQVLDSKTPKPEDIDEEEEDVPDLVEAGMD
;
A
#
# COMPACT_ATOMS: atom_id res chain seq x y z
N MET A 1 52.43 -50.29 -13.44
CA MET A 1 51.03 -50.09 -13.03
C MET A 1 50.15 -50.58 -14.18
N ASN A 2 49.44 -51.69 -14.01
CA ASN A 2 48.82 -52.44 -15.12
C ASN A 2 47.36 -51.98 -15.33
N GLN A 3 47.06 -51.33 -16.47
CA GLN A 3 45.82 -50.58 -16.71
C GLN A 3 44.55 -51.45 -16.71
N GLU A 4 44.64 -52.72 -17.12
CA GLU A 4 43.49 -53.62 -17.16
C GLU A 4 42.92 -53.96 -15.78
N LYS A 5 43.80 -54.08 -14.76
CA LYS A 5 43.37 -54.34 -13.39
C LYS A 5 42.67 -53.12 -12.77
N LEU A 6 43.04 -51.92 -13.19
CA LEU A 6 42.40 -50.68 -12.77
C LEU A 6 41.00 -50.53 -13.39
N ALA A 7 40.85 -50.88 -14.67
CA ALA A 7 39.56 -50.87 -15.36
C ALA A 7 38.55 -51.84 -14.72
N LYS A 8 39.00 -53.06 -14.35
CA LYS A 8 38.16 -54.03 -13.63
C LYS A 8 37.71 -53.52 -12.26
N LEU A 9 38.57 -52.80 -11.54
CA LEU A 9 38.22 -52.21 -10.24
C LEU A 9 37.21 -51.07 -10.39
N GLN A 10 37.33 -50.21 -11.40
CA GLN A 10 36.37 -49.13 -11.65
C GLN A 10 34.97 -49.64 -12.02
N ALA A 11 34.87 -50.77 -12.72
CA ALA A 11 33.58 -51.39 -13.04
C ALA A 11 32.87 -51.96 -11.79
N GLN A 12 33.65 -52.43 -10.81
CA GLN A 12 33.14 -53.01 -9.57
C GLN A 12 32.74 -51.96 -8.52
N VAL A 13 33.32 -50.75 -8.57
CA VAL A 13 33.04 -49.64 -7.64
C VAL A 13 31.93 -48.71 -8.17
N ARG A 14 30.99 -49.25 -8.94
CA ARG A 14 29.71 -48.56 -9.22
C ARG A 14 28.75 -48.74 -8.05
N ILE A 15 29.13 -48.11 -6.94
CA ILE A 15 28.28 -47.88 -5.78
C ILE A 15 27.20 -46.87 -6.18
N GLY A 16 25.94 -47.22 -5.92
CA GLY A 16 24.82 -46.29 -5.91
C GLY A 16 24.04 -46.24 -7.22
N ALA A 17 22.84 -46.80 -7.20
CA ALA A 17 21.82 -46.60 -8.22
C ALA A 17 21.74 -45.12 -8.62
N ARG A 18 21.71 -44.86 -9.92
CA ARG A 18 21.31 -43.56 -10.47
C ARG A 18 19.89 -43.29 -9.97
N VAL A 19 19.76 -42.56 -8.87
CA VAL A 19 18.49 -41.95 -8.47
C VAL A 19 18.13 -41.05 -9.63
N GLN A 20 17.12 -41.45 -10.42
CA GLN A 20 16.42 -40.51 -11.27
C GLN A 20 15.98 -39.40 -10.32
N LEU A 21 16.59 -38.22 -10.47
CA LEU A 21 16.07 -36.99 -9.88
C LEU A 21 14.65 -36.90 -10.43
N ALA A 22 13.69 -37.36 -9.63
CA ALA A 22 12.28 -37.28 -9.96
C ALA A 22 12.04 -35.83 -10.34
N GLU A 23 11.71 -35.60 -11.61
CA GLU A 23 11.40 -34.28 -12.12
C GLU A 23 10.37 -33.70 -11.18
N ARG A 24 10.75 -32.64 -10.47
CA ARG A 24 9.90 -31.96 -9.53
C ARG A 24 8.74 -31.40 -10.32
N ARG A 25 7.63 -32.14 -10.36
CA ARG A 25 6.37 -31.72 -10.97
C ARG A 25 6.00 -30.38 -10.34
N ARG A 26 6.20 -29.30 -11.09
CA ARG A 26 5.71 -27.98 -10.71
C ARG A 26 4.20 -28.05 -10.84
N TRP A 27 3.53 -28.12 -9.69
CA TRP A 27 2.10 -27.93 -9.62
C TRP A 27 1.84 -26.47 -9.95
N TYR A 28 1.42 -26.20 -11.18
CA TYR A 28 0.85 -24.91 -11.53
C TYR A 28 -0.56 -24.89 -10.92
N ILE A 29 -0.75 -24.16 -9.83
CA ILE A 29 -2.07 -23.96 -9.26
C ILE A 29 -2.63 -22.66 -9.85
N GLU A 30 -3.53 -22.77 -10.81
CA GLU A 30 -4.37 -21.67 -11.25
C GLU A 30 -5.51 -21.50 -10.23
N GLN A 31 -5.21 -20.83 -9.12
CA GLN A 31 -6.05 -20.79 -7.92
C GLN A 31 -6.88 -19.50 -7.77
N LEU A 32 -7.44 -18.96 -8.86
CA LEU A 32 -8.11 -17.65 -8.77
C LEU A 32 -9.65 -17.73 -8.69
N GLN A 33 -10.29 -18.80 -9.16
CA GLN A 33 -11.77 -18.85 -9.23
C GLN A 33 -12.46 -19.78 -8.23
N ALA A 34 -11.82 -20.88 -7.82
CA ALA A 34 -12.45 -21.86 -6.92
C ALA A 34 -12.61 -21.33 -5.47
N ASP A 35 -11.71 -20.45 -5.04
CA ASP A 35 -11.69 -19.95 -3.67
C ASP A 35 -12.74 -18.84 -3.42
N ASP A 36 -13.14 -18.09 -4.45
CA ASP A 36 -14.17 -17.04 -4.31
C ASP A 36 -15.53 -17.63 -3.90
N LYS A 37 -15.95 -18.78 -4.46
CA LYS A 37 -17.20 -19.44 -4.07
C LYS A 37 -17.19 -19.89 -2.61
N LYS A 38 -16.04 -20.31 -2.09
CA LYS A 38 -15.86 -20.70 -0.68
C LYS A 38 -15.85 -19.47 0.23
N LEU A 39 -15.22 -18.38 -0.20
CA LEU A 39 -15.22 -17.10 0.50
C LEU A 39 -16.64 -16.55 0.63
N GLN A 40 -17.39 -16.50 -0.48
CA GLN A 40 -18.79 -16.07 -0.48
C GLN A 40 -19.67 -16.96 0.42
N SER A 41 -19.43 -18.27 0.44
CA SER A 41 -20.15 -19.19 1.33
C SER A 41 -19.83 -18.93 2.81
N SER A 42 -18.59 -18.54 3.12
CA SER A 42 -18.15 -18.22 4.49
C SER A 42 -18.71 -16.86 4.95
N LEU A 43 -18.68 -15.86 4.07
CA LEU A 43 -19.27 -14.54 4.31
C LEU A 43 -20.78 -14.64 4.57
N LYS A 44 -21.51 -15.46 3.80
CA LYS A 44 -22.94 -15.71 4.03
C LYS A 44 -23.23 -16.31 5.41
N LYS A 45 -22.34 -17.16 5.96
CA LYS A 45 -22.51 -17.72 7.32
C LYS A 45 -22.39 -16.66 8.42
N LEU A 46 -21.62 -15.60 8.17
CA LEU A 46 -21.50 -14.44 9.06
C LEU A 46 -22.66 -13.44 8.90
N ALA A 47 -23.68 -13.79 8.11
CA ALA A 47 -24.84 -12.97 7.81
C ALA A 47 -24.47 -11.57 7.30
N VAL A 48 -23.44 -11.48 6.45
CA VAL A 48 -23.09 -10.20 5.82
C VAL A 48 -24.14 -9.81 4.79
N ASN A 49 -24.56 -8.54 4.84
CA ASN A 49 -25.49 -7.93 3.91
C ASN A 49 -24.76 -6.98 2.97
N ASN A 50 -25.19 -6.89 1.71
CA ASN A 50 -24.59 -5.97 0.75
C ASN A 50 -25.08 -4.54 1.01
N ILE A 51 -24.15 -3.59 1.17
CA ILE A 51 -24.44 -2.17 1.26
C ILE A 51 -24.27 -1.56 -0.13
N ALA A 52 -25.33 -0.94 -0.66
CA ALA A 52 -25.30 -0.28 -1.96
C ALA A 52 -24.99 1.22 -1.82
N GLY A 53 -24.48 1.84 -2.88
CA GLY A 53 -24.22 3.29 -2.92
C GLY A 53 -22.98 3.73 -2.15
N ILE A 54 -22.02 2.84 -1.91
CA ILE A 54 -20.72 3.23 -1.34
C ILE A 54 -19.89 3.88 -2.45
N GLU A 55 -19.53 5.15 -2.24
CA GLU A 55 -18.70 5.92 -3.16
C GLU A 55 -17.23 5.58 -2.95
N GLU A 56 -16.77 5.52 -1.71
CA GLU A 56 -15.38 5.24 -1.40
C GLU A 56 -15.22 4.54 -0.04
N VAL A 57 -14.12 3.80 0.11
CA VAL A 57 -13.65 3.30 1.40
C VAL A 57 -12.17 3.66 1.53
N ASN A 58 -11.82 4.26 2.67
CA ASN A 58 -10.46 4.67 2.98
C ASN A 58 -9.96 3.89 4.20
N MET A 59 -8.88 3.13 4.04
CA MET A 59 -8.16 2.53 5.16
C MET A 59 -6.91 3.36 5.44
N ILE A 60 -6.95 4.15 6.51
CA ILE A 60 -5.84 5.00 6.92
C ILE A 60 -4.86 4.14 7.71
N LYS A 61 -3.61 4.08 7.25
CA LYS A 61 -2.52 3.44 7.98
C LYS A 61 -1.74 4.47 8.79
N ASP A 62 -0.98 3.98 9.75
CA ASP A 62 -0.07 4.76 10.59
C ASP A 62 1.19 5.24 9.85
N ASP A 63 1.53 4.60 8.73
CA ASP A 63 2.65 4.97 7.85
C ASP A 63 2.43 6.24 7.01
N GLY A 64 1.27 6.90 7.11
CA GLY A 64 0.91 8.07 6.31
C GLY A 64 0.37 7.74 4.92
N THR A 65 0.13 6.46 4.62
CA THR A 65 -0.51 6.00 3.38
C THR A 65 -1.96 5.60 3.66
N VAL A 66 -2.83 5.84 2.69
CA VAL A 66 -4.23 5.42 2.68
C VAL A 66 -4.40 4.35 1.61
N ILE A 67 -5.03 3.23 1.96
CA ILE A 67 -5.55 2.29 0.96
C ILE A 67 -6.94 2.79 0.58
N HIS A 68 -7.02 3.37 -0.61
CA HIS A 68 -8.23 3.94 -1.17
C HIS A 68 -8.93 2.95 -2.09
N PHE A 69 -10.23 2.82 -1.93
CA PHE A 69 -11.10 2.06 -2.83
C PHE A 69 -12.13 3.02 -3.43
N ASN A 70 -12.17 3.12 -4.75
CA ASN A 70 -13.18 3.88 -5.47
C ASN A 70 -14.33 2.96 -5.89
N ASN A 71 -15.57 3.35 -5.57
CA ASN A 71 -16.81 2.62 -5.76
C ASN A 71 -16.73 1.11 -5.45
N PRO A 72 -16.29 0.70 -4.24
CA PRO A 72 -16.15 -0.71 -3.92
C PRO A 72 -17.49 -1.40 -3.69
N LYS A 73 -17.51 -2.73 -3.87
CA LYS A 73 -18.58 -3.58 -3.38
C LYS A 73 -18.34 -3.89 -1.91
N VAL A 74 -19.24 -3.44 -1.05
CA VAL A 74 -19.14 -3.64 0.39
C VAL A 74 -20.23 -4.57 0.88
N GLN A 75 -19.82 -5.61 1.60
CA GLN A 75 -20.70 -6.47 2.38
C GLN A 75 -20.37 -6.27 3.85
N ALA A 76 -21.38 -6.07 4.70
CA ALA A 76 -21.17 -5.82 6.11
C ALA A 76 -22.18 -6.55 6.98
N SER A 77 -21.73 -6.95 8.15
CA SER A 77 -22.58 -7.40 9.23
C SER A 77 -22.34 -6.48 10.42
N LEU A 78 -23.31 -5.60 10.70
CA LEU A 78 -23.25 -4.66 11.82
C LEU A 78 -23.29 -5.39 13.16
N SER A 79 -24.00 -6.52 13.24
CA SER A 79 -24.07 -7.34 14.46
C SER A 79 -22.73 -8.00 14.80
N ALA A 80 -21.94 -8.34 13.78
CA ALA A 80 -20.62 -8.96 13.94
C ALA A 80 -19.46 -7.98 13.76
N ASN A 81 -19.73 -6.67 13.61
CA ASN A 81 -18.73 -5.64 13.28
C ASN A 81 -17.75 -6.06 12.17
N THR A 82 -18.25 -6.79 11.17
CA THR A 82 -17.42 -7.38 10.11
C THR A 82 -17.75 -6.73 8.79
N PHE A 83 -16.73 -6.19 8.12
CA PHE A 83 -16.84 -5.58 6.78
C PHE A 83 -15.96 -6.35 5.80
N ALA A 84 -16.56 -6.78 4.69
CA ALA A 84 -15.87 -7.37 3.56
C ALA A 84 -15.96 -6.39 2.38
N ILE A 85 -14.81 -5.87 1.98
CA ILE A 85 -14.67 -4.87 0.94
C ILE A 85 -14.02 -5.56 -0.27
N THR A 86 -14.63 -5.42 -1.44
CA THR A 86 -14.12 -6.00 -2.69
C THR A 86 -14.09 -4.91 -3.75
N GLY A 87 -12.91 -4.66 -4.30
CA GLY A 87 -12.70 -3.62 -5.29
C GLY A 87 -11.22 -3.44 -5.59
N HIS A 88 -10.93 -2.51 -6.49
CA HIS A 88 -9.56 -2.11 -6.77
C HIS A 88 -9.03 -1.26 -5.59
N ALA A 89 -7.87 -1.65 -5.08
CA ALA A 89 -7.21 -0.97 -3.96
C ALA A 89 -6.04 -0.14 -4.50
N GLU A 90 -6.03 1.16 -4.22
CA GLU A 90 -4.93 2.07 -4.56
C GLU A 90 -4.27 2.57 -3.27
N ALA A 91 -2.97 2.33 -3.12
CA ALA A 91 -2.20 2.92 -2.03
C ALA A 91 -1.78 4.34 -2.42
N LYS A 92 -2.34 5.35 -1.75
CA LYS A 92 -2.05 6.77 -1.97
C LYS A 92 -1.48 7.41 -0.71
N PRO A 93 -0.48 8.29 -0.79
CA PRO A 93 -0.06 9.06 0.38
C PRO A 93 -1.20 9.99 0.82
N ILE A 94 -1.35 10.18 2.14
CA ILE A 94 -2.42 11.01 2.73
C ILE A 94 -2.42 12.45 2.19
N THR A 95 -1.25 12.95 1.78
CA THR A 95 -1.05 14.30 1.23
C THR A 95 -1.76 14.51 -0.10
N GLU A 96 -1.93 13.46 -0.92
CA GLU A 96 -2.64 13.54 -2.21
C GLU A 96 -4.16 13.58 -2.05
N MET A 97 -4.69 13.15 -0.90
CA MET A 97 -6.13 13.17 -0.60
C MET A 97 -6.56 14.40 0.21
N LEU A 98 -5.64 15.34 0.47
CA LEU A 98 -5.95 16.62 1.11
C LEU A 98 -6.64 17.57 0.12
N PRO A 99 -7.62 18.38 0.57
CA PRO A 99 -8.11 18.49 1.96
C PRO A 99 -9.27 17.54 2.30
N GLY A 100 -9.85 16.81 1.33
CA GLY A 100 -11.09 16.05 1.50
C GLY A 100 -11.03 15.00 2.62
N ILE A 101 -9.90 14.32 2.76
CA ILE A 101 -9.68 13.28 3.77
C ILE A 101 -9.71 13.82 5.22
N LEU A 102 -9.51 15.12 5.43
CA LEU A 102 -9.55 15.73 6.77
C LEU A 102 -10.90 15.56 7.46
N SER A 103 -11.99 15.51 6.69
CA SER A 103 -13.34 15.28 7.22
C SER A 103 -13.56 13.87 7.77
N GLN A 104 -12.75 12.91 7.31
CA GLN A 104 -12.83 11.50 7.67
C GLN A 104 -11.79 11.12 8.74
N LEU A 105 -10.74 11.94 8.91
CA LEU A 105 -9.71 11.75 9.90
C LEU A 105 -10.21 12.17 11.29
N GLY A 106 -10.06 11.27 12.26
CA GLY A 106 -10.25 11.58 13.67
C GLY A 106 -9.05 12.32 14.27
N ALA A 107 -9.22 12.84 15.49
CA ALA A 107 -8.17 13.58 16.22
C ALA A 107 -6.84 12.80 16.35
N ASP A 108 -6.92 11.48 16.54
CA ASP A 108 -5.74 10.62 16.65
C ASP A 108 -4.96 10.55 15.33
N SER A 109 -5.65 10.37 14.21
CA SER A 109 -5.03 10.31 12.88
C SER A 109 -4.48 11.67 12.41
N LEU A 110 -5.07 12.78 12.85
CA LEU A 110 -4.55 14.13 12.60
C LEU A 110 -3.22 14.37 13.32
N THR A 111 -3.02 13.75 14.49
CA THR A 111 -1.74 13.84 15.22
C THR A 111 -0.62 13.14 14.46
N SER A 112 -0.89 11.97 13.88
CA SER A 112 0.06 11.28 12.98
C SER A 112 0.33 12.09 11.72
N LEU A 113 -0.70 12.69 11.13
CA LEU A 113 -0.56 13.56 9.97
C LEU A 113 0.29 14.80 10.28
N ARG A 114 0.10 15.44 11.46
CA ARG A 114 0.93 16.58 11.89
C ARG A 114 2.40 16.19 12.03
N LYS A 115 2.69 15.06 12.66
CA LYS A 115 4.07 14.55 12.79
C LYS A 115 4.72 14.28 11.42
N LEU A 116 3.95 13.79 10.46
CA LEU A 116 4.40 13.62 9.08
C LEU A 116 4.62 14.99 8.41
N ALA A 117 3.68 15.93 8.54
CA ALA A 117 3.78 17.26 7.96
C ALA A 117 4.96 18.09 8.53
N GLU A 118 5.31 17.90 9.79
CA GLU A 118 6.48 18.53 10.42
C GLU A 118 7.81 18.02 9.86
N GLN A 119 7.84 16.79 9.33
CA GLN A 119 9.02 16.23 8.66
C GLN A 119 9.14 16.67 7.19
N PHE A 120 8.05 17.16 6.60
CA PHE A 120 8.09 17.77 5.27
C PHE A 120 8.55 19.23 5.40
N PRO A 121 9.60 19.66 4.65
CA PRO A 121 9.97 21.07 4.60
C PRO A 121 8.76 21.89 4.13
N ARG A 122 8.45 22.98 4.86
CA ARG A 122 7.28 23.88 4.72
C ARG A 122 7.22 24.66 3.39
N GLN A 123 7.61 24.08 2.27
CA GLN A 123 7.81 24.82 1.02
C GLN A 123 6.64 24.75 0.03
N VAL A 124 5.54 24.08 0.38
CA VAL A 124 4.40 23.83 -0.55
C VAL A 124 3.07 24.46 -0.14
N LEU A 125 3.01 25.25 0.93
CA LEU A 125 1.75 25.91 1.35
C LEU A 125 1.61 27.37 0.91
N ASP A 126 2.61 27.96 0.25
CA ASP A 126 2.57 29.38 -0.16
C ASP A 126 2.28 29.60 -1.66
N SER A 127 2.01 28.55 -2.43
CA SER A 127 1.82 28.67 -3.88
C SER A 127 0.49 28.11 -4.37
N LYS A 128 -0.63 28.63 -3.85
CA LYS A 128 -1.90 28.80 -4.60
C LYS A 128 -3.01 29.46 -3.77
N THR A 129 -2.98 30.77 -3.67
CA THR A 129 -4.21 31.59 -3.66
C THR A 129 -4.29 32.28 -5.01
N PRO A 130 -5.20 31.89 -5.92
CA PRO A 130 -5.57 32.75 -7.04
C PRO A 130 -6.62 33.74 -6.54
N LYS A 131 -6.29 35.03 -6.49
CA LYS A 131 -7.27 36.11 -6.55
C LYS A 131 -7.01 36.95 -7.80
N PRO A 132 -8.07 37.51 -8.41
CA PRO A 132 -8.06 38.06 -9.77
C PRO A 132 -7.40 39.45 -9.81
N GLU A 133 -7.02 39.80 -11.04
CA GLU A 133 -6.18 40.90 -11.49
C GLU A 133 -6.63 42.33 -11.08
N ASP A 134 -5.64 43.22 -11.22
CA ASP A 134 -5.62 44.69 -11.22
C ASP A 134 -5.90 45.43 -9.91
N ILE A 135 -4.81 45.89 -9.27
CA ILE A 135 -4.41 47.31 -9.19
C ILE A 135 -2.89 47.37 -9.02
N ASP A 136 -2.25 48.18 -9.87
CA ASP A 136 -0.85 48.64 -9.80
C ASP A 136 -0.44 49.05 -8.38
N GLU A 137 0.78 48.68 -7.98
CA GLU A 137 1.82 49.66 -7.60
C GLU A 137 3.09 48.90 -7.18
N GLU A 138 4.19 49.30 -7.82
CA GLU A 138 5.55 48.87 -7.58
C GLU A 138 6.04 49.33 -6.19
N GLU A 139 7.12 48.69 -5.71
CA GLU A 139 7.91 49.04 -4.52
C GLU A 139 7.39 48.58 -3.14
N GLU A 140 7.92 47.45 -2.65
CA GLU A 140 8.52 47.48 -1.31
C GLU A 140 9.71 46.51 -1.25
N ASP A 141 10.84 47.11 -1.61
CA ASP A 141 12.20 46.62 -1.52
C ASP A 141 12.48 46.11 -0.10
N VAL A 142 12.95 44.86 -0.02
CA VAL A 142 13.26 44.14 1.21
C VAL A 142 14.39 44.87 1.94
N PRO A 143 14.19 45.42 3.17
CA PRO A 143 15.31 45.95 3.93
C PRO A 143 16.11 44.79 4.56
N ASP A 144 17.39 44.71 4.20
CA ASP A 144 18.36 43.72 4.64
C ASP A 144 18.72 43.90 6.14
N LEU A 145 18.50 42.87 6.95
CA LEU A 145 18.71 42.88 8.41
C LEU A 145 20.20 42.73 8.74
N VAL A 146 20.95 43.84 8.71
CA VAL A 146 22.31 43.91 9.24
C VAL A 146 22.31 44.31 10.73
N GLU A 147 22.32 43.30 11.61
CA GLU A 147 22.59 43.49 13.04
C GLU A 147 24.10 43.68 13.26
N ALA A 148 24.58 44.91 13.08
CA ALA A 148 25.89 45.34 13.54
C ALA A 148 25.74 46.02 14.91
N GLY A 149 25.84 45.21 15.98
CA GLY A 149 25.98 45.71 17.34
C GLY A 149 27.34 46.39 17.53
N MET A 150 27.31 47.67 17.89
CA MET A 150 28.48 48.47 18.27
C MET A 150 28.11 49.29 19.50
N ASP A 151 28.61 48.85 20.67
CA ASP A 151 29.20 49.66 21.74
C ASP A 151 29.84 48.73 22.80
#